data_AF-A0A660R3J0-F1
#
_entry.id   AF-A0A660R3J0-F1
#
_cell.length_a   1.000
_cell.length_b   1.000
_cell.length_c   1.000
_cell.angle_alpha   90.00
_cell.angle_beta   90.00
_cell.angle_gamma   90.00
#
_symmetry.space_group_name_H-M   'P 1'
#
loop_
_entity.id
_entity.type
_entity.pdbx_description
1 polymer ?
#
loop_
_entity_poly.entity_id
_entity_poly.type
_entity_poly.pdbx_seq_one_letter_code
_entity_poly.pdbx_strand_id
1 'polypeptide(L)'
;MEKSFFAPTKAWKFLFRKPVTIKVPYEKREASERYRGFHINDWSKCIGCGTCAKICPTDAIKMVEVPELPQEFGKKPQRPVIDYGRCSFCGMCVDICTTGSLKMTREYVHISPDPETFIFMPTEKGIHNAEFPLGWTRDADSDLLDLERVEMEMVEAEERVKSFIEYVRGYSKEQAMKEASRCVECGICTDRCPQHMNIPEYIKSIWNDDLEEGLRWLYKTNPLSSVCGRVCTHRCEEVCSISHRGEAIAIRWLKRYIIDNVPLEKFDEILKIKPEKKDKKVAIVGSGPAGLSAAYFLATMGYSVDVYEATPKPGGVMRYGIPRYRLPDEALDKDIAFIEALGVRIMTNVRVGEDI
;
A
#
# COMPACT_ATOMS: atom_id res chain seq x y z
N MET A 1 -43.16 45.80 10.10
CA MET A 1 -43.84 45.20 8.92
C MET A 1 -45.32 45.06 9.24
N GLU A 2 -46.16 45.92 8.68
CA GLU A 2 -47.62 45.76 8.76
C GLU A 2 -48.02 44.48 8.01
N LYS A 3 -48.67 43.55 8.70
CA LYS A 3 -49.20 42.35 8.05
C LYS A 3 -50.38 42.77 7.18
N SER A 4 -50.26 42.56 5.86
CA SER A 4 -51.34 42.77 4.89
C SER A 4 -52.66 42.16 5.39
N PHE A 5 -53.76 42.90 5.27
CA PHE A 5 -55.12 42.47 5.62
C PHE A 5 -55.51 41.12 4.99
N PHE A 6 -54.94 40.79 3.83
CA PHE A 6 -55.15 39.53 3.10
C PHE A 6 -54.12 38.43 3.42
N ALA A 7 -53.27 38.62 4.43
CA ALA A 7 -52.38 37.56 4.90
C ALA A 7 -53.08 36.21 5.21
N PRO A 8 -54.33 36.18 5.73
CA PRO A 8 -55.04 34.92 5.98
C PRO A 8 -55.45 34.17 4.70
N THR A 9 -55.75 34.85 3.59
CA THR A 9 -56.19 34.20 2.34
C THR A 9 -55.03 33.51 1.63
N LYS A 10 -53.78 33.94 1.86
CA LYS A 10 -52.59 33.19 1.42
C LYS A 10 -52.50 31.80 2.05
N ALA A 11 -53.20 31.52 3.15
CA ALA A 11 -53.25 30.18 3.74
C ALA A 11 -54.12 29.21 2.92
N TRP A 12 -55.09 29.72 2.16
CA TRP A 12 -56.00 28.89 1.36
C TRP A 12 -55.28 28.11 0.26
N LYS A 13 -54.13 28.60 -0.23
CA LYS A 13 -53.27 27.85 -1.18
C LYS A 13 -52.71 26.54 -0.61
N PHE A 14 -52.80 26.34 0.70
CA PHE A 14 -52.37 25.12 1.39
C PHE A 14 -53.54 24.18 1.76
N LEU A 15 -54.80 24.59 1.56
CA LEU A 15 -55.99 23.82 1.97
C LEU A 15 -56.05 22.42 1.33
N PHE A 16 -55.55 22.29 0.09
CA PHE A 16 -55.50 21.03 -0.65
C PHE A 16 -54.08 20.44 -0.77
N ARG A 17 -53.08 21.05 -0.13
CA ARG A 17 -51.73 20.49 -0.10
C ARG A 17 -51.66 19.49 1.05
N LYS A 18 -51.13 18.29 0.78
CA LYS A 18 -50.81 17.35 1.85
C LYS A 18 -49.85 18.03 2.84
N PRO A 19 -50.05 17.87 4.15
CA PRO A 19 -49.13 18.39 5.14
C PRO A 19 -47.74 17.80 4.91
N VAL A 20 -46.72 18.66 4.98
CA VAL A 20 -45.30 18.25 4.87
C VAL A 20 -44.85 17.52 6.14
N THR A 21 -45.54 17.76 7.26
CA THR A 21 -45.31 17.12 8.55
C THR A 21 -45.93 15.73 8.58
N ILE A 22 -45.13 14.75 8.96
CA ILE A 22 -45.55 13.38 9.23
C ILE A 22 -45.76 13.16 10.72
N LYS A 23 -46.54 12.14 11.09
CA LYS A 23 -46.76 11.79 12.51
C LYS A 23 -45.65 10.89 13.04
N VAL A 24 -44.56 11.46 13.51
CA VAL A 24 -43.51 10.72 14.24
C VAL A 24 -44.06 10.28 15.61
N PRO A 25 -43.88 9.01 16.07
CA PRO A 25 -43.07 7.94 15.49
C PRO A 25 -43.83 6.94 14.59
N TYR A 26 -45.13 7.15 14.33
CA TYR A 26 -46.00 6.20 13.61
C TYR A 26 -45.73 6.13 12.10
N GLU A 27 -45.41 7.28 11.51
CA GLU A 27 -45.05 7.40 10.10
C GLU A 27 -43.55 7.69 9.99
N LYS A 28 -42.86 6.97 9.10
CA LYS A 28 -41.45 7.20 8.77
C LYS A 28 -41.38 7.88 7.41
N ARG A 29 -40.54 8.92 7.30
CA ARG A 29 -40.22 9.49 5.99
C ARG A 29 -39.27 8.53 5.29
N GLU A 30 -39.63 8.12 4.09
CA GLU A 30 -38.71 7.37 3.25
C GLU A 30 -37.52 8.26 2.88
N ALA A 31 -36.31 7.80 3.17
CA ALA A 31 -35.10 8.54 2.82
C ALA A 31 -34.88 8.51 1.31
N SER A 32 -34.17 9.49 0.75
CA SER A 32 -33.83 9.47 -0.68
C SER A 32 -32.97 8.24 -1.05
N GLU A 33 -32.97 7.85 -2.32
CA GLU A 33 -32.17 6.71 -2.80
C GLU A 33 -30.68 6.90 -2.54
N ARG A 34 -30.16 8.14 -2.61
CA ARG A 34 -28.75 8.47 -2.33
C ARG A 34 -28.50 8.92 -0.89
N TYR A 35 -29.42 8.65 0.03
CA TYR A 35 -29.27 9.08 1.42
C TYR A 35 -28.04 8.45 2.07
N ARG A 36 -27.27 9.25 2.82
CA ARG A 36 -26.08 8.79 3.54
C ARG A 36 -26.46 8.42 4.98
N GLY A 37 -26.97 7.21 5.15
CA GLY A 37 -27.40 6.68 6.44
C GLY A 37 -26.34 5.88 7.19
N PHE A 38 -26.77 5.06 8.14
CA PHE A 38 -25.86 4.21 8.91
C PHE A 38 -25.15 3.19 8.01
N HIS A 39 -23.90 2.90 8.36
CA HIS A 39 -23.05 2.02 7.58
C HIS A 39 -23.41 0.56 7.81
N ILE A 40 -23.20 -0.24 6.78
CA ILE A 40 -23.09 -1.69 6.83
C ILE A 40 -21.70 -2.10 6.35
N ASN A 41 -21.21 -3.22 6.86
CA ASN A 41 -19.95 -3.79 6.39
C ASN A 41 -20.11 -5.28 6.06
N ASP A 42 -19.81 -5.64 4.81
CA ASP A 42 -19.67 -7.02 4.34
C ASP A 42 -18.32 -7.57 4.82
N TRP A 43 -18.37 -8.38 5.89
CA TRP A 43 -17.16 -8.91 6.53
C TRP A 43 -16.45 -9.95 5.67
N SER A 44 -17.14 -10.56 4.70
CA SER A 44 -16.53 -11.51 3.76
C SER A 44 -15.59 -10.81 2.77
N LYS A 45 -15.90 -9.54 2.43
CA LYS A 45 -15.09 -8.69 1.54
C LYS A 45 -14.14 -7.75 2.27
N CYS A 46 -14.36 -7.48 3.55
CA CYS A 46 -13.50 -6.57 4.30
C CYS A 46 -12.14 -7.22 4.61
N ILE A 47 -11.07 -6.60 4.12
CA ILE A 47 -9.69 -7.05 4.35
C ILE A 47 -9.00 -6.33 5.52
N GLY A 48 -9.71 -5.43 6.21
CA GLY A 48 -9.13 -4.68 7.33
C GLY A 48 -7.99 -3.74 6.94
N CYS A 49 -7.96 -3.19 5.71
CA CYS A 49 -6.87 -2.31 5.26
C CYS A 49 -6.80 -0.96 5.98
N GLY A 50 -7.89 -0.52 6.61
CA GLY A 50 -7.93 0.73 7.38
C GLY A 50 -8.06 2.01 6.55
N THR A 51 -8.18 1.91 5.22
CA THR A 51 -8.30 3.10 4.35
C THR A 51 -9.53 3.96 4.69
N CYS A 52 -10.63 3.35 5.13
CA CYS A 52 -11.82 4.06 5.61
C CYS A 52 -11.57 4.91 6.87
N ALA A 53 -10.70 4.44 7.78
CA ALA A 53 -10.28 5.19 8.95
C ALA A 53 -9.36 6.34 8.55
N LYS A 54 -8.36 6.06 7.71
CA LYS A 54 -7.37 7.05 7.26
C LYS A 54 -7.98 8.24 6.50
N ILE A 55 -9.01 8.00 5.68
CA ILE A 55 -9.69 9.07 4.92
C ILE A 55 -10.68 9.88 5.77
N CYS A 56 -11.01 9.42 6.99
CA CYS A 56 -12.10 10.01 7.77
C CYS A 56 -11.70 11.41 8.28
N PRO A 57 -12.35 12.49 7.82
CA PRO A 57 -11.94 13.85 8.17
C PRO A 57 -12.27 14.23 9.61
N THR A 58 -13.12 13.44 10.29
CA THR A 58 -13.56 13.69 11.67
C THR A 58 -13.03 12.66 12.66
N ASP A 59 -12.10 11.78 12.22
CA ASP A 59 -11.59 10.67 13.03
C ASP A 59 -12.70 9.84 13.70
N ALA A 60 -13.83 9.69 13.01
CA ALA A 60 -15.00 8.96 13.49
C ALA A 60 -14.84 7.44 13.35
N ILE A 61 -13.88 6.97 12.54
CA ILE A 61 -13.69 5.55 12.27
C ILE A 61 -12.38 5.09 12.90
N LYS A 62 -12.44 4.06 13.74
CA LYS A 62 -11.28 3.37 14.29
C LYS A 62 -11.26 1.93 13.78
N MET A 63 -10.07 1.41 13.48
CA MET A 63 -9.93 -0.01 13.18
C MET A 63 -9.73 -0.77 14.49
N VAL A 64 -10.56 -1.78 14.73
CA VAL A 64 -10.53 -2.61 15.95
C VAL A 64 -10.29 -4.06 15.56
N GLU A 65 -9.37 -4.71 16.25
CA GLU A 65 -9.08 -6.13 16.08
C GLU A 65 -10.26 -7.00 16.51
N VAL A 66 -10.52 -8.03 15.74
CA VAL A 66 -11.56 -9.03 15.96
C VAL A 66 -10.86 -10.39 16.06
N PRO A 67 -10.56 -10.88 17.27
CA PRO A 67 -9.75 -12.09 17.50
C PRO A 67 -10.27 -13.35 16.81
N GLU A 68 -11.57 -13.41 16.53
CA GLU A 68 -12.24 -14.55 15.91
C GLU A 68 -11.98 -14.64 14.39
N LEU A 69 -11.43 -13.59 13.78
CA LEU A 69 -11.12 -13.60 12.34
C LEU A 69 -9.84 -14.41 12.06
N PRO A 70 -9.83 -15.19 10.97
CA PRO A 70 -8.65 -15.95 10.59
C PRO A 70 -7.50 -15.02 10.17
N GLN A 71 -6.28 -15.39 10.52
CA GLN A 71 -5.06 -14.75 10.05
C GLN A 71 -4.71 -15.27 8.66
N GLU A 72 -4.89 -14.43 7.65
CA GLU A 72 -4.65 -14.78 6.24
C GLU A 72 -3.76 -13.73 5.58
N PHE A 73 -2.86 -14.15 4.69
CA PHE A 73 -2.10 -13.20 3.88
C PHE A 73 -3.05 -12.32 3.07
N GLY A 74 -2.83 -11.01 3.13
CA GLY A 74 -3.66 -10.04 2.43
C GLY A 74 -4.84 -9.51 3.24
N LYS A 75 -5.05 -10.00 4.47
CA LYS A 75 -6.11 -9.52 5.36
C LYS A 75 -5.55 -9.23 6.73
N LYS A 76 -6.01 -8.13 7.33
CA LYS A 76 -5.80 -7.83 8.74
C LYS A 76 -7.05 -8.23 9.51
N PRO A 77 -6.92 -8.79 10.73
CA PRO A 77 -8.03 -9.28 11.56
C PRO A 77 -8.77 -8.11 12.22
N GLN A 78 -9.08 -7.04 11.49
CA GLN A 78 -9.67 -5.83 12.04
C GLN A 78 -10.85 -5.33 11.22
N ARG A 79 -11.79 -4.67 11.89
CA ARG A 79 -13.01 -4.11 11.31
C ARG A 79 -13.20 -2.66 11.74
N PRO A 80 -13.83 -1.82 10.90
CA PRO A 80 -14.10 -0.44 11.27
C PRO A 80 -15.15 -0.39 12.37
N VAL A 81 -14.89 0.39 13.41
CA VAL A 81 -15.86 0.85 14.41
C VAL A 81 -16.11 2.33 14.14
N ILE A 82 -17.37 2.71 14.03
CA ILE A 82 -17.80 4.05 13.64
C ILE A 82 -18.48 4.71 14.83
N ASP A 83 -17.97 5.88 15.22
CA ASP A 83 -18.56 6.80 16.17
C ASP A 83 -19.51 7.75 15.42
N TYR A 84 -20.82 7.47 15.51
CA TYR A 84 -21.85 8.29 14.88
C TYR A 84 -22.07 9.65 15.56
N GLY A 85 -21.54 9.86 16.78
CA GLY A 85 -21.48 11.18 17.40
C GLY A 85 -20.46 12.11 16.74
N ARG A 86 -19.45 11.56 16.07
CA ARG A 86 -18.41 12.30 15.31
C ARG A 86 -18.60 12.27 13.80
N CYS A 87 -19.34 11.29 13.28
CA CYS A 87 -19.53 11.10 11.85
C CYS A 87 -20.24 12.30 11.21
N SER A 88 -19.65 12.88 10.16
CA SER A 88 -20.27 13.95 9.36
C SER A 88 -21.08 13.43 8.16
N PHE A 89 -21.22 12.10 8.01
CA PHE A 89 -21.95 11.43 6.93
C PHE A 89 -21.50 11.89 5.52
N CYS A 90 -20.20 12.14 5.33
CA CYS A 90 -19.64 12.61 4.06
C CYS A 90 -19.51 11.53 2.98
N GLY A 91 -19.50 10.24 3.33
CA GLY A 91 -19.42 9.13 2.37
C GLY A 91 -17.99 8.74 1.91
N MET A 92 -16.96 9.53 2.22
CA MET A 92 -15.60 9.27 1.72
C MET A 92 -15.03 7.89 2.12
N CYS A 93 -15.41 7.36 3.29
CA CYS A 93 -15.03 6.02 3.74
C CYS A 93 -15.57 4.90 2.84
N VAL A 94 -16.74 5.10 2.23
CA VAL A 94 -17.35 4.19 1.26
C VAL A 94 -16.69 4.38 -0.10
N ASP A 95 -16.46 5.62 -0.50
CA ASP A 95 -15.88 5.97 -1.79
C ASP A 95 -14.45 5.41 -1.91
N ILE A 96 -13.60 5.58 -0.90
CA ILE A 96 -12.21 5.06 -0.87
C ILE A 96 -12.13 3.54 -0.63
N CYS A 97 -13.23 2.86 -0.29
CA CYS A 97 -13.19 1.46 0.13
C CYS A 97 -12.65 0.57 -1.00
N THR A 98 -11.45 0.01 -0.81
CA THR A 98 -10.72 -0.75 -1.84
C THR A 98 -11.36 -2.09 -2.18
N THR A 99 -12.28 -2.59 -1.35
CA THR A 99 -13.02 -3.83 -1.61
C THR A 99 -14.52 -3.62 -1.85
N GLY A 100 -15.02 -2.39 -1.68
CA GLY A 100 -16.45 -2.08 -1.70
C GLY A 100 -17.25 -2.76 -0.58
N SER A 101 -16.59 -3.19 0.50
CA SER A 101 -17.21 -3.87 1.64
C SER A 101 -18.02 -2.92 2.54
N LEU A 102 -17.68 -1.63 2.58
CA LEU A 102 -18.39 -0.64 3.38
C LEU A 102 -19.41 0.09 2.50
N LYS A 103 -20.66 0.21 2.96
CA LYS A 103 -21.75 0.90 2.26
C LYS A 103 -22.61 1.68 3.25
N MET A 104 -23.40 2.64 2.77
CA MET A 104 -24.38 3.35 3.59
C MET A 104 -25.80 2.89 3.25
N THR A 105 -26.64 2.81 4.26
CA THR A 105 -28.07 2.47 4.10
C THR A 105 -28.92 3.73 4.00
N ARG A 106 -30.22 3.54 3.81
CA ARG A 106 -31.26 4.57 3.94
C ARG A 106 -31.78 4.71 5.37
N GLU A 107 -31.11 4.07 6.32
CA GLU A 107 -31.42 4.14 7.75
C GLU A 107 -30.81 5.40 8.38
N TYR A 108 -31.62 6.17 9.12
CA TYR A 108 -31.18 7.45 9.68
C TYR A 108 -31.69 7.77 11.08
N VAL A 109 -32.49 6.89 11.67
CA VAL A 109 -33.07 7.11 13.00
C VAL A 109 -32.42 6.14 13.97
N HIS A 110 -31.60 6.66 14.88
CA HIS A 110 -31.11 5.96 16.06
C HIS A 110 -31.41 6.85 17.26
N ILE A 111 -32.18 6.33 18.22
CA ILE A 111 -32.60 7.07 19.41
C ILE A 111 -32.24 6.21 20.61
N SER A 112 -31.33 6.71 21.44
CA SER A 112 -30.87 6.04 22.65
C SER A 112 -30.48 7.08 23.71
N PRO A 113 -30.79 6.85 25.00
CA PRO A 113 -30.25 7.66 26.08
C PRO A 113 -28.79 7.31 26.42
N ASP A 114 -28.30 6.16 25.95
CA ASP A 114 -26.93 5.70 26.15
C ASP A 114 -26.04 6.13 24.98
N PRO A 115 -25.01 6.97 25.19
CA PRO A 115 -24.13 7.42 24.12
C PRO A 115 -23.29 6.29 23.51
N GLU A 116 -23.03 5.20 24.23
CA GLU A 116 -22.21 4.08 23.73
C GLU A 116 -22.88 3.36 22.56
N THR A 117 -24.22 3.44 22.44
CA THR A 117 -24.94 2.82 21.31
C THR A 117 -24.68 3.52 19.97
N PHE A 118 -24.09 4.73 19.98
CA PHE A 118 -23.68 5.45 18.77
C PHE A 118 -22.28 5.02 18.29
N ILE A 119 -21.56 4.20 19.06
CA ILE A 119 -20.28 3.61 18.67
C ILE A 119 -20.55 2.18 18.24
N PHE A 120 -20.44 1.91 16.94
CA PHE A 120 -20.90 0.65 16.37
C PHE A 120 -19.90 0.07 15.39
N MET A 121 -19.67 -1.24 15.48
CA MET A 121 -18.94 -2.02 14.48
C MET A 121 -19.93 -2.51 13.42
N PRO A 122 -19.95 -1.95 12.19
CA PRO A 122 -20.92 -2.35 11.20
C PRO A 122 -20.81 -3.81 10.82
N THR A 123 -21.95 -4.46 10.67
CA THR A 123 -22.12 -5.76 10.01
C THR A 123 -23.02 -5.58 8.80
N GLU A 124 -23.33 -6.66 8.09
CA GLU A 124 -24.28 -6.61 6.96
C GLU A 124 -25.70 -6.21 7.40
N LYS A 125 -26.04 -6.39 8.68
CA LYS A 125 -27.36 -6.11 9.24
C LYS A 125 -27.50 -4.71 9.88
N GLY A 126 -26.46 -3.89 9.79
CA GLY A 126 -26.49 -2.51 10.31
C GLY A 126 -26.66 -2.41 11.83
N ILE A 127 -26.88 -1.18 12.30
CA ILE A 127 -26.87 -0.84 13.74
C ILE A 127 -28.04 -1.43 14.53
N HIS A 128 -29.18 -1.68 13.87
CA HIS A 128 -30.37 -2.28 14.52
C HIS A 128 -30.58 -3.75 14.15
N ASN A 129 -29.57 -4.42 13.58
CA ASN A 129 -29.64 -5.84 13.20
C ASN A 129 -30.86 -6.15 12.29
N ALA A 130 -31.19 -5.23 11.39
CA ALA A 130 -32.33 -5.28 10.51
C ALA A 130 -31.94 -4.81 9.10
N GLU A 131 -32.62 -5.34 8.08
CA GLU A 131 -32.32 -4.98 6.70
C GLU A 131 -32.96 -3.64 6.32
N PHE A 132 -32.12 -2.74 5.82
CA PHE A 132 -32.55 -1.47 5.25
C PHE A 132 -32.11 -1.37 3.80
N PRO A 133 -32.91 -0.73 2.93
CA PRO A 133 -32.48 -0.44 1.56
C PRO A 133 -31.15 0.32 1.54
N LEU A 134 -30.32 0.03 0.54
CA LEU A 134 -29.08 0.77 0.33
C LEU A 134 -29.37 2.24 0.01
N GLY A 135 -28.52 3.11 0.55
CA GLY A 135 -28.53 4.55 0.31
C GLY A 135 -27.39 4.94 -0.61
N TRP A 136 -26.51 5.81 -0.13
CA TRP A 136 -25.29 6.16 -0.84
C TRP A 136 -24.42 4.93 -1.09
N THR A 137 -24.27 4.64 -2.39
CA THR A 137 -23.24 3.78 -2.93
C THR A 137 -22.37 4.63 -3.86
N ARG A 138 -21.07 4.37 -3.85
CA ARG A 138 -20.13 4.96 -4.80
C ARG A 138 -20.64 4.76 -6.23
N ASP A 139 -20.69 5.84 -7.00
CA ASP A 139 -20.93 5.83 -8.44
C ASP A 139 -19.60 5.96 -9.21
N ALA A 140 -19.65 6.00 -10.54
CA ALA A 140 -18.46 6.08 -11.37
C ALA A 140 -17.68 7.40 -11.18
N ASP A 141 -18.37 8.49 -10.87
CA ASP A 141 -17.76 9.82 -10.71
C ASP A 141 -17.19 10.06 -9.30
N SER A 142 -17.60 9.25 -8.31
CA SER A 142 -17.19 9.37 -6.92
C SER A 142 -16.08 8.38 -6.52
N ASP A 143 -15.47 7.68 -7.48
CA ASP A 143 -14.37 6.76 -7.19
C ASP A 143 -13.07 7.51 -6.93
N LEU A 144 -12.56 7.40 -5.70
CA LEU A 144 -11.33 8.06 -5.27
C LEU A 144 -10.07 7.26 -5.62
N LEU A 145 -10.22 6.09 -6.26
CA LEU A 145 -9.12 5.20 -6.60
C LEU A 145 -8.91 5.15 -8.11
N ASP A 146 -7.66 5.29 -8.54
CA ASP A 146 -7.25 4.96 -9.90
C ASP A 146 -6.92 3.46 -9.99
N LEU A 147 -7.75 2.73 -10.72
CA LEU A 147 -7.78 1.28 -10.76
C LEU A 147 -6.91 0.69 -11.89
N GLU A 148 -6.42 1.51 -12.82
CA GLU A 148 -5.64 1.06 -13.97
C GLU A 148 -4.14 1.22 -13.72
N ARG A 149 -3.37 0.17 -13.98
CA ARG A 149 -1.92 0.19 -13.80
C ARG A 149 -1.25 0.99 -14.90
N VAL A 150 -0.28 1.84 -14.52
CA VAL A 150 0.57 2.51 -15.49
C VAL A 150 1.43 1.47 -16.19
N GLU A 151 1.22 1.29 -17.49
CA GLU A 151 1.97 0.33 -18.28
C GLU A 151 3.46 0.70 -18.34
N MET A 152 4.31 -0.32 -18.26
CA MET A 152 5.75 -0.15 -18.36
C MET A 152 6.21 -0.36 -19.79
N GLU A 153 6.96 0.61 -20.31
CA GLU A 153 7.50 0.52 -21.65
C GLU A 153 8.45 -0.69 -21.81
N MET A 154 8.22 -1.43 -22.88
CA MET A 154 8.99 -2.59 -23.25
C MET A 154 9.46 -2.46 -24.70
N VAL A 155 10.59 -3.08 -25.01
CA VAL A 155 11.02 -3.28 -26.38
C VAL A 155 10.09 -4.29 -27.05
N GLU A 156 9.65 -3.97 -28.28
CA GLU A 156 8.79 -4.82 -29.10
C GLU A 156 9.34 -6.25 -29.24
N ALA A 157 8.42 -7.20 -29.39
CA ALA A 157 8.73 -8.62 -29.37
C ALA A 157 9.76 -9.01 -30.46
N GLU A 158 9.60 -8.48 -31.66
CA GLU A 158 10.44 -8.74 -32.83
C GLU A 158 11.87 -8.23 -32.63
N GLU A 159 12.05 -7.19 -31.82
CA GLU A 159 13.36 -6.59 -31.57
C GLU A 159 14.04 -7.21 -30.35
N ARG A 160 13.29 -7.49 -29.28
CA ARG A 160 13.88 -8.06 -28.05
C ARG A 160 14.41 -9.48 -28.22
N VAL A 161 13.92 -10.26 -29.19
CA VAL A 161 14.46 -11.60 -29.49
C VAL A 161 15.86 -11.56 -30.13
N LYS A 162 16.28 -10.41 -30.65
CA LYS A 162 17.57 -10.25 -31.35
C LYS A 162 18.72 -9.90 -30.41
N SER A 163 18.47 -9.57 -29.15
CA SER A 163 19.51 -9.11 -28.22
C SER A 163 19.30 -9.62 -26.80
N PHE A 164 20.37 -9.60 -26.01
CA PHE A 164 20.34 -9.86 -24.56
C PHE A 164 20.29 -8.55 -23.74
N ILE A 165 19.93 -7.43 -24.38
CA ILE A 165 19.76 -6.14 -23.70
C ILE A 165 18.47 -6.19 -22.87
N GLU A 166 18.45 -5.48 -21.76
CA GLU A 166 17.24 -5.35 -20.93
C GLU A 166 16.07 -4.80 -21.77
N TYR A 167 15.02 -5.61 -21.91
CA TYR A 167 13.88 -5.26 -22.77
C TYR A 167 12.83 -4.43 -22.04
N VAL A 168 12.91 -4.30 -20.72
CA VAL A 168 12.01 -3.48 -19.90
C VAL A 168 12.70 -2.15 -19.61
N ARG A 169 12.17 -1.04 -20.13
CA ARG A 169 12.83 0.28 -20.07
C ARG A 169 12.81 0.93 -18.69
N GLY A 170 11.85 0.54 -17.84
CA GLY A 170 11.60 1.20 -16.56
C GLY A 170 10.63 2.38 -16.71
N TYR A 171 10.26 3.00 -15.58
CA TYR A 171 9.34 4.14 -15.59
C TYR A 171 10.09 5.46 -15.80
N SER A 172 9.44 6.36 -16.55
CA SER A 172 9.74 7.79 -16.47
C SER A 172 9.33 8.36 -15.11
N LYS A 173 9.79 9.57 -14.79
CA LYS A 173 9.38 10.26 -13.56
C LYS A 173 7.85 10.43 -13.47
N GLU A 174 7.23 10.87 -14.56
CA GLU A 174 5.78 11.09 -14.61
C GLU A 174 5.00 9.77 -14.43
N GLN A 175 5.44 8.70 -15.09
CA GLN A 175 4.84 7.37 -14.95
C GLN A 175 4.98 6.86 -13.51
N ALA A 176 6.17 7.00 -12.91
CA ALA A 176 6.43 6.54 -11.55
C ALA A 176 5.60 7.33 -10.52
N MET A 177 5.50 8.65 -10.65
CA MET A 177 4.65 9.47 -9.79
C MET A 177 3.17 9.12 -9.94
N LYS A 178 2.69 8.92 -11.18
CA LYS A 178 1.31 8.49 -11.44
C LYS A 178 1.02 7.13 -10.80
N GLU A 179 1.89 6.14 -11.01
CA GLU A 179 1.70 4.81 -10.42
C GLU A 179 1.81 4.84 -8.88
N ALA A 180 2.71 5.66 -8.32
CA ALA A 180 2.83 5.84 -6.87
C ALA A 180 1.58 6.47 -6.24
N SER A 181 0.91 7.38 -6.94
CA SER A 181 -0.30 8.08 -6.47
C SER A 181 -1.49 7.15 -6.20
N ARG A 182 -1.48 5.96 -6.80
CA ARG A 182 -2.53 4.94 -6.65
C ARG A 182 -2.46 4.22 -5.30
N CYS A 183 -1.32 4.30 -4.59
CA CYS A 183 -1.11 3.59 -3.34
C CYS A 183 -1.87 4.23 -2.17
N VAL A 184 -2.71 3.44 -1.48
CA VAL A 184 -3.50 3.90 -0.31
C VAL A 184 -2.78 3.75 1.04
N GLU A 185 -1.49 3.42 1.03
CA GLU A 185 -0.64 3.29 2.22
C GLU A 185 -1.20 2.34 3.31
N CYS A 186 -1.82 1.21 2.93
CA CYS A 186 -2.47 0.29 3.89
C CYS A 186 -1.51 -0.72 4.58
N GLY A 187 -0.31 -0.91 4.02
CA GLY A 187 0.73 -1.81 4.52
C GLY A 187 0.45 -3.31 4.38
N ILE A 188 -0.66 -3.74 3.78
CA ILE A 188 -0.97 -5.18 3.61
C ILE A 188 0.10 -5.89 2.76
N CYS A 189 0.67 -5.20 1.78
CA CYS A 189 1.72 -5.71 0.92
C CYS A 189 3.03 -6.00 1.68
N THR A 190 3.27 -5.33 2.81
CA THR A 190 4.47 -5.51 3.64
C THR A 190 4.48 -6.88 4.31
N ASP A 191 3.35 -7.35 4.84
CA ASP A 191 3.24 -8.64 5.54
C ASP A 191 3.50 -9.83 4.61
N ARG A 192 3.19 -9.66 3.32
CA ARG A 192 3.42 -10.69 2.29
C ARG A 192 4.83 -10.66 1.69
N CYS A 193 5.54 -9.54 1.83
CA CYS A 193 6.91 -9.43 1.37
C CYS A 193 7.81 -10.30 2.26
N PRO A 194 8.61 -11.25 1.72
CA PRO A 194 9.52 -12.07 2.54
C PRO A 194 10.60 -11.29 3.30
N GLN A 195 10.77 -10.00 2.99
CA GLN A 195 11.70 -9.09 3.67
C GLN A 195 10.99 -8.05 4.54
N HIS A 196 9.65 -8.10 4.63
CA HIS A 196 8.83 -7.12 5.34
C HIS A 196 9.24 -5.67 5.02
N MET A 197 9.46 -5.38 3.73
CA MET A 197 9.89 -4.05 3.31
C MET A 197 8.83 -3.00 3.63
N ASN A 198 9.28 -1.77 3.89
CA ASN A 198 8.45 -0.59 4.12
C ASN A 198 7.89 -0.06 2.78
N ILE A 199 6.98 -0.83 2.19
CA ILE A 199 6.46 -0.61 0.83
C ILE A 199 5.70 0.71 0.70
N PRO A 200 4.71 1.02 1.57
CA PRO A 200 4.05 2.32 1.55
C PRO A 200 5.02 3.51 1.59
N GLU A 201 6.08 3.40 2.38
CA GLU A 201 7.01 4.49 2.67
C GLU A 201 7.89 4.83 1.47
N TYR A 202 8.49 3.83 0.81
CA TYR A 202 9.28 4.11 -0.38
C TYR A 202 8.40 4.51 -1.58
N ILE A 203 7.16 4.02 -1.67
CA ILE A 203 6.21 4.49 -2.70
C ILE A 203 5.83 5.95 -2.46
N LYS A 204 5.54 6.31 -1.22
CA LYS A 204 5.26 7.70 -0.82
C LYS A 204 6.44 8.63 -1.11
N SER A 205 7.65 8.13 -0.97
CA SER A 205 8.87 8.88 -1.30
C SER A 205 8.92 9.24 -2.79
N ILE A 206 8.47 8.34 -3.70
CA ILE A 206 8.32 8.64 -5.13
C ILE A 206 7.25 9.69 -5.37
N TRP A 207 6.09 9.57 -4.71
CA TRP A 207 5.01 10.56 -4.82
C TRP A 207 5.46 11.97 -4.39
N ASN A 208 6.29 12.05 -3.36
CA ASN A 208 6.87 13.30 -2.85
C ASN A 208 8.10 13.79 -3.64
N ASP A 209 8.52 13.06 -4.69
CA ASP A 209 9.73 13.36 -5.47
C ASP A 209 11.03 13.36 -4.63
N ASP A 210 11.08 12.54 -3.58
CA ASP A 210 12.23 12.39 -2.68
C ASP A 210 12.81 10.97 -2.80
N LEU A 211 13.63 10.75 -3.83
CA LEU A 211 14.23 9.43 -4.07
C LEU A 211 15.31 9.07 -3.06
N GLU A 212 15.90 10.06 -2.37
CA GLU A 212 16.91 9.81 -1.34
C GLU A 212 16.26 9.15 -0.11
N GLU A 213 15.11 9.66 0.32
CA GLU A 213 14.32 9.01 1.37
C GLU A 213 13.83 7.63 0.93
N GLY A 214 13.41 7.50 -0.34
CA GLY A 214 13.06 6.21 -0.93
C GLY A 214 14.20 5.19 -0.80
N LEU A 215 15.44 5.60 -1.12
CA LEU A 215 16.62 4.76 -0.99
C LEU A 215 16.85 4.32 0.48
N ARG A 216 16.69 5.24 1.44
CA ARG A 216 16.80 4.91 2.88
C ARG A 216 15.81 3.83 3.28
N TRP A 217 14.55 3.92 2.82
CA TRP A 217 13.54 2.89 3.11
C TRP A 217 13.87 1.53 2.49
N LEU A 218 14.44 1.51 1.27
CA LEU A 218 14.84 0.26 0.61
C LEU A 218 15.96 -0.46 1.37
N TYR A 219 17.01 0.27 1.75
CA TYR A 219 18.21 -0.31 2.38
C TYR A 219 18.05 -0.66 3.86
N LYS A 220 16.96 -0.25 4.52
CA LYS A 220 16.63 -0.74 5.88
C LYS A 220 16.51 -2.26 5.95
N THR A 221 16.00 -2.89 4.90
CA THR A 221 15.67 -4.32 4.90
C THR A 221 16.24 -5.09 3.72
N ASN A 222 16.58 -4.43 2.61
CA ASN A 222 16.98 -5.12 1.38
C ASN A 222 18.23 -4.50 0.73
N PRO A 223 19.43 -5.11 0.92
CA PRO A 223 20.66 -4.63 0.30
C PRO A 223 20.78 -4.96 -1.20
N LEU A 224 19.89 -5.81 -1.73
CA LEU A 224 19.87 -6.24 -3.13
C LEU A 224 18.67 -5.61 -3.87
N SER A 225 18.50 -4.30 -3.72
CA SER A 225 17.33 -3.59 -4.23
C SER A 225 17.36 -3.42 -5.75
N SER A 226 18.53 -3.31 -6.37
CA SER A 226 18.68 -3.28 -7.83
C SER A 226 18.26 -4.61 -8.46
N VAL A 227 18.66 -5.72 -7.82
CA VAL A 227 18.25 -7.08 -8.22
C VAL A 227 16.75 -7.28 -7.99
N CYS A 228 16.25 -7.00 -6.78
CA CYS A 228 14.84 -7.24 -6.46
C CYS A 228 13.88 -6.34 -7.25
N GLY A 229 14.31 -5.18 -7.73
CA GLY A 229 13.55 -4.34 -8.66
C GLY A 229 13.32 -5.00 -10.03
N ARG A 230 14.07 -6.05 -10.37
CA ARG A 230 14.01 -6.71 -11.68
C ARG A 230 13.46 -8.12 -11.61
N VAL A 231 13.99 -8.94 -10.70
CA VAL A 231 13.76 -10.39 -10.73
C VAL A 231 12.72 -10.89 -9.72
N CYS A 232 12.33 -10.05 -8.75
CA CYS A 232 11.38 -10.42 -7.70
C CYS A 232 10.06 -10.93 -8.30
N THR A 233 9.50 -11.97 -7.67
CA THR A 233 8.19 -12.54 -8.02
C THR A 233 7.01 -11.75 -7.44
N HIS A 234 7.28 -10.57 -6.88
CA HIS A 234 6.28 -9.56 -6.53
C HIS A 234 5.07 -10.08 -5.75
N ARG A 235 5.31 -10.99 -4.78
CA ARG A 235 4.28 -11.54 -3.89
C ARG A 235 3.46 -10.45 -3.16
N CYS A 236 4.09 -9.30 -2.92
CA CYS A 236 3.45 -8.12 -2.36
C CYS A 236 2.30 -7.56 -3.24
N GLU A 237 2.36 -7.75 -4.56
CA GLU A 237 1.32 -7.31 -5.50
C GLU A 237 0.12 -8.25 -5.51
N GLU A 238 0.30 -9.55 -5.20
CA GLU A 238 -0.80 -10.53 -5.09
C GLU A 238 -1.85 -10.14 -4.04
N VAL A 239 -1.42 -9.43 -2.99
CA VAL A 239 -2.25 -9.04 -1.85
C VAL A 239 -2.56 -7.53 -1.81
N CYS A 240 -2.24 -6.81 -2.89
CA CYS A 240 -2.45 -5.37 -2.93
C CYS A 240 -3.93 -5.03 -2.70
N SER A 241 -4.24 -4.10 -1.79
CA SER A 241 -5.64 -3.76 -1.51
C SER A 241 -6.41 -3.25 -2.72
N ILE A 242 -5.74 -2.64 -3.69
CA ILE A 242 -6.32 -2.13 -4.94
C ILE A 242 -6.73 -3.27 -5.89
N SER A 243 -6.06 -4.43 -5.84
CA SER A 243 -6.32 -5.54 -6.78
C SER A 243 -7.68 -6.22 -6.58
N HIS A 244 -8.37 -5.92 -5.47
CA HIS A 244 -9.75 -6.38 -5.25
C HIS A 244 -10.77 -5.76 -6.21
N ARG A 245 -10.44 -4.60 -6.80
CA ARG A 245 -11.32 -3.85 -7.70
C ARG A 245 -10.67 -3.47 -9.03
N GLY A 246 -9.34 -3.43 -9.09
CA GLY A 246 -8.56 -3.06 -10.27
C GLY A 246 -7.26 -3.84 -10.35
N GLU A 247 -6.22 -3.19 -10.88
CA GLU A 247 -4.90 -3.78 -11.00
C GLU A 247 -4.01 -3.41 -9.81
N ALA A 248 -3.21 -4.35 -9.31
CA ALA A 248 -2.30 -4.09 -8.20
C ALA A 248 -1.31 -2.95 -8.53
N ILE A 249 -0.82 -2.28 -7.50
CA ILE A 249 0.30 -1.34 -7.63
C ILE A 249 1.53 -2.09 -8.16
N ALA A 250 2.25 -1.50 -9.11
CA ALA A 250 3.48 -2.03 -9.68
C ALA A 250 4.68 -1.85 -8.72
N ILE A 251 4.57 -2.45 -7.54
CA ILE A 251 5.49 -2.30 -6.40
C ILE A 251 6.94 -2.63 -6.81
N ARG A 252 7.15 -3.72 -7.56
CA ARG A 252 8.50 -4.10 -8.02
C ARG A 252 9.12 -3.01 -8.90
N TRP A 253 8.31 -2.40 -9.75
CA TRP A 253 8.75 -1.38 -10.70
C TRP A 253 8.99 -0.02 -10.07
N LEU A 254 8.18 0.37 -9.09
CA LEU A 254 8.44 1.56 -8.27
C LEU A 254 9.75 1.43 -7.48
N LYS A 255 10.06 0.25 -6.94
CA LYS A 255 11.37 -0.04 -6.33
C LYS A 255 12.52 0.12 -7.34
N ARG A 256 12.35 -0.44 -8.54
CA ARG A 256 13.32 -0.30 -9.62
C ARG A 256 13.52 1.17 -10.01
N TYR A 257 12.46 1.95 -10.06
CA TYR A 257 12.55 3.38 -10.38
C TYR A 257 13.47 4.13 -9.42
N ILE A 258 13.29 3.93 -8.10
CA ILE A 258 14.17 4.55 -7.08
C ILE A 258 15.63 4.16 -7.33
N ILE A 259 15.90 2.86 -7.44
CA ILE A 259 17.29 2.37 -7.49
C ILE A 259 17.98 2.71 -8.82
N ASP A 260 17.25 2.79 -9.92
CA ASP A 260 17.83 3.17 -11.23
C ASP A 260 18.11 4.68 -11.31
N ASN A 261 17.38 5.53 -10.57
CA ASN A 261 17.50 6.99 -10.65
C ASN A 261 18.38 7.63 -9.56
N VAL A 262 18.78 6.90 -8.51
CA VAL A 262 19.76 7.39 -7.52
C VAL A 262 21.17 6.91 -7.90
N PRO A 263 22.12 7.81 -8.21
CA PRO A 263 23.50 7.42 -8.55
C PRO A 263 24.21 6.71 -7.38
N LEU A 264 25.06 5.73 -7.69
CA LEU A 264 25.78 4.94 -6.67
C LEU A 264 26.69 5.82 -5.80
N GLU A 265 27.28 6.85 -6.39
CA GLU A 265 28.20 7.79 -5.74
C GLU A 265 27.54 8.56 -4.59
N LYS A 266 26.20 8.66 -4.59
CA LYS A 266 25.43 9.31 -3.54
C LYS A 266 25.03 8.37 -2.40
N PHE A 267 25.23 7.05 -2.52
CA PHE A 267 24.69 6.09 -1.54
C PHE A 267 25.28 6.32 -0.15
N ASP A 268 26.59 6.54 -0.06
CA ASP A 268 27.27 6.80 1.22
C ASP A 268 26.78 8.09 1.88
N GLU A 269 26.54 9.14 1.09
CA GLU A 269 26.00 10.42 1.56
C GLU A 269 24.56 10.29 2.05
N ILE A 270 23.73 9.51 1.35
CA ILE A 270 22.30 9.38 1.65
C ILE A 270 22.07 8.46 2.85
N LEU A 271 22.75 7.30 2.88
CA LEU A 271 22.53 6.23 3.85
C LEU A 271 23.34 6.44 5.14
N LYS A 272 24.48 7.13 5.09
CA LYS A 272 25.31 7.53 6.24
C LYS A 272 25.57 6.40 7.25
N ILE A 273 25.79 5.19 6.75
CA ILE A 273 25.98 3.99 7.58
C ILE A 273 27.38 4.06 8.22
N LYS A 274 27.44 4.40 9.50
CA LYS A 274 28.70 4.53 10.27
C LYS A 274 28.64 3.71 11.56
N PRO A 275 28.86 2.39 11.49
CA PRO A 275 28.78 1.53 12.66
C PRO A 275 30.04 1.62 13.52
N GLU A 276 29.87 1.47 14.82
CA GLU A 276 31.00 1.28 15.74
C GLU A 276 31.72 -0.03 15.42
N LYS A 277 33.01 0.05 15.14
CA LYS A 277 33.81 -1.12 14.76
C LYS A 277 33.93 -2.09 15.93
N LYS A 278 33.82 -3.38 15.62
CA LYS A 278 34.02 -4.49 16.55
C LYS A 278 35.32 -5.20 16.26
N ASP A 279 36.03 -5.62 17.30
CA ASP A 279 37.27 -6.42 17.21
C ASP A 279 36.96 -7.91 16.95
N LYS A 280 36.03 -8.19 16.04
CA LYS A 280 35.67 -9.55 15.62
C LYS A 280 35.60 -9.62 14.10
N LYS A 281 36.09 -10.73 13.55
CA LYS A 281 36.08 -11.03 12.13
C LYS A 281 35.07 -12.13 11.82
N VAL A 282 34.39 -12.02 10.68
CA VAL A 282 33.45 -13.01 10.19
C VAL A 282 33.83 -13.39 8.76
N ALA A 283 33.96 -14.69 8.51
CA ALA A 283 34.14 -15.25 7.18
C ALA A 283 32.80 -15.77 6.64
N ILE A 284 32.50 -15.47 5.38
CA ILE A 284 31.32 -15.94 4.66
C ILE A 284 31.77 -16.74 3.45
N VAL A 285 31.22 -17.92 3.26
CA VAL A 285 31.52 -18.79 2.11
C VAL A 285 30.41 -18.66 1.07
N GLY A 286 30.74 -18.14 -0.09
CA GLY A 286 29.85 -17.88 -1.22
C GLY A 286 29.32 -16.45 -1.26
N SER A 287 29.35 -15.86 -2.46
CA SER A 287 28.88 -14.49 -2.75
C SER A 287 27.51 -14.46 -3.44
N GLY A 288 26.68 -15.48 -3.21
CA GLY A 288 25.29 -15.49 -3.65
C GLY A 288 24.42 -14.47 -2.88
N PRO A 289 23.11 -14.40 -3.16
CA PRO A 289 22.21 -13.44 -2.49
C PRO A 289 22.24 -13.56 -0.96
N ALA A 290 22.33 -14.78 -0.43
CA ALA A 290 22.42 -15.02 1.01
C ALA A 290 23.73 -14.48 1.61
N GLY A 291 24.87 -14.77 0.99
CA GLY A 291 26.19 -14.35 1.47
C GLY A 291 26.36 -12.83 1.40
N LEU A 292 25.96 -12.20 0.30
CA LEU A 292 26.00 -10.74 0.15
C LEU A 292 25.08 -10.03 1.15
N SER A 293 23.87 -10.54 1.35
CA SER A 293 22.94 -9.98 2.35
C SER A 293 23.49 -10.10 3.77
N ALA A 294 24.03 -11.27 4.13
CA ALA A 294 24.67 -11.47 5.43
C ALA A 294 25.88 -10.54 5.62
N ALA A 295 26.70 -10.38 4.56
CA ALA A 295 27.86 -9.51 4.60
C ALA A 295 27.48 -8.05 4.84
N TYR A 296 26.45 -7.56 4.14
CA TYR A 296 25.89 -6.23 4.34
C TYR A 296 25.49 -6.01 5.80
N PHE A 297 24.61 -6.85 6.36
CA PHE A 297 24.11 -6.64 7.72
C PHE A 297 25.20 -6.81 8.79
N LEU A 298 26.16 -7.71 8.60
CA LEU A 298 27.29 -7.84 9.52
C LEU A 298 28.22 -6.61 9.46
N ALA A 299 28.46 -6.06 8.26
CA ALA A 299 29.22 -4.82 8.10
C ALA A 299 28.51 -3.64 8.76
N THR A 300 27.19 -3.49 8.58
CA THR A 300 26.39 -2.44 9.25
C THR A 300 26.28 -2.63 10.77
N MET A 301 26.60 -3.81 11.29
CA MET A 301 26.75 -4.08 12.73
C MET A 301 28.18 -3.85 13.26
N GLY A 302 29.11 -3.43 12.39
CA GLY A 302 30.49 -3.06 12.74
C GLY A 302 31.51 -4.19 12.68
N TYR A 303 31.14 -5.39 12.22
CA TYR A 303 32.08 -6.51 12.08
C TYR A 303 33.00 -6.32 10.87
N SER A 304 34.20 -6.90 10.94
CA SER A 304 35.07 -7.05 9.78
C SER A 304 34.67 -8.30 9.01
N VAL A 305 34.23 -8.16 7.76
CA VAL A 305 33.64 -9.25 6.98
C VAL A 305 34.47 -9.57 5.75
N ASP A 306 34.79 -10.85 5.62
CA ASP A 306 35.51 -11.45 4.49
C ASP A 306 34.60 -12.45 3.79
N VAL A 307 34.35 -12.27 2.49
CA VAL A 307 33.55 -13.17 1.66
C VAL A 307 34.47 -13.92 0.72
N TYR A 308 34.40 -15.26 0.72
CA TYR A 308 35.18 -16.13 -0.16
C TYR A 308 34.29 -16.68 -1.27
N GLU A 309 34.67 -16.49 -2.52
CA GLU A 309 33.92 -16.92 -3.70
C GLU A 309 34.79 -17.75 -4.63
N ALA A 310 34.31 -18.93 -5.02
CA ALA A 310 35.02 -19.84 -5.91
C ALA A 310 35.04 -19.35 -7.36
N THR A 311 34.02 -18.60 -7.79
CA THR A 311 33.94 -18.07 -9.16
C THR A 311 34.74 -16.78 -9.36
N PRO A 312 35.08 -16.41 -10.62
CA PRO A 312 35.87 -15.21 -10.88
C PRO A 312 35.23 -13.88 -10.49
N LYS A 313 33.89 -13.82 -10.44
CA LYS A 313 33.12 -12.63 -10.05
C LYS A 313 32.05 -12.99 -9.01
N PRO A 314 31.68 -12.04 -8.14
CA PRO A 314 30.64 -12.27 -7.14
C PRO A 314 29.22 -12.24 -7.70
N GLY A 315 28.28 -12.84 -6.97
CA GLY A 315 26.84 -12.76 -7.24
C GLY A 315 26.13 -14.12 -7.33
N GLY A 316 26.86 -15.23 -7.39
CA GLY A 316 26.29 -16.58 -7.49
C GLY A 316 25.29 -16.72 -8.64
N VAL A 317 24.11 -17.31 -8.36
CA VAL A 317 23.04 -17.51 -9.37
C VAL A 317 22.56 -16.19 -9.99
N MET A 318 22.63 -15.06 -9.28
CA MET A 318 22.24 -13.76 -9.84
C MET A 318 23.13 -13.35 -11.02
N ARG A 319 24.43 -13.71 -10.97
CA ARG A 319 25.40 -13.43 -12.03
C ARG A 319 25.46 -14.53 -13.09
N TYR A 320 25.50 -15.79 -12.66
CA TYR A 320 25.80 -16.93 -13.54
C TYR A 320 24.56 -17.69 -14.01
N GLY A 321 23.38 -17.41 -13.46
CA GLY A 321 22.13 -18.08 -13.80
C GLY A 321 21.11 -17.17 -14.48
N ILE A 322 20.91 -15.94 -13.99
CA ILE A 322 19.89 -15.05 -14.53
C ILE A 322 20.39 -14.39 -15.83
N PRO A 323 19.65 -14.47 -16.94
CA PRO A 323 20.06 -13.85 -18.20
C PRO A 323 20.11 -12.31 -18.13
N ARG A 324 21.06 -11.70 -18.85
CA ARG A 324 21.30 -10.24 -18.88
C ARG A 324 20.08 -9.41 -19.29
N TYR A 325 19.23 -9.94 -20.17
CA TYR A 325 17.99 -9.25 -20.59
C TYR A 325 16.96 -9.11 -19.45
N ARG A 326 17.14 -9.87 -18.36
CA ARG A 326 16.27 -9.86 -17.17
C ARG A 326 16.96 -9.24 -15.96
N LEU A 327 18.27 -9.42 -15.82
CA LEU A 327 19.09 -8.78 -14.80
C LEU A 327 20.43 -8.35 -15.43
N PRO A 328 20.59 -7.06 -15.78
CA PRO A 328 21.85 -6.54 -16.25
C PRO A 328 22.95 -6.70 -15.21
N ASP A 329 24.17 -6.97 -15.66
CA ASP A 329 25.34 -7.11 -14.79
C ASP A 329 25.58 -5.83 -13.99
N GLU A 330 25.34 -4.68 -14.61
CA GLU A 330 25.54 -3.35 -14.05
C GLU A 330 24.61 -3.10 -12.85
N ALA A 331 23.38 -3.65 -12.89
CA ALA A 331 22.44 -3.56 -11.79
C ALA A 331 22.90 -4.40 -10.58
N LEU A 332 23.45 -5.59 -10.84
CA LEU A 332 24.02 -6.43 -9.78
C LEU A 332 25.31 -5.81 -9.22
N ASP A 333 26.19 -5.32 -10.10
CA ASP A 333 27.45 -4.70 -9.71
C ASP A 333 27.23 -3.44 -8.86
N LYS A 334 26.15 -2.69 -9.09
CA LYS A 334 25.75 -1.57 -8.24
C LYS A 334 25.46 -1.99 -6.80
N ASP A 335 24.67 -3.06 -6.60
CA ASP A 335 24.37 -3.57 -5.27
C ASP A 335 25.64 -4.10 -4.57
N ILE A 336 26.50 -4.82 -5.31
CA ILE A 336 27.76 -5.38 -4.77
C ILE A 336 28.76 -4.27 -4.42
N ALA A 337 28.94 -3.28 -5.29
CA ALA A 337 29.87 -2.18 -5.06
C ALA A 337 29.53 -1.39 -3.79
N PHE A 338 28.24 -1.21 -3.49
CA PHE A 338 27.83 -0.58 -2.23
C PHE A 338 28.17 -1.45 -1.00
N ILE A 339 28.03 -2.78 -1.11
CA ILE A 339 28.43 -3.70 -0.03
C ILE A 339 29.95 -3.64 0.20
N GLU A 340 30.75 -3.58 -0.86
CA GLU A 340 32.20 -3.41 -0.76
C GLU A 340 32.58 -2.04 -0.17
N ALA A 341 31.86 -0.97 -0.51
CA ALA A 341 32.07 0.37 0.04
C ALA A 341 31.88 0.44 1.58
N LEU A 342 31.08 -0.47 2.16
CA LEU A 342 30.95 -0.62 3.62
C LEU A 342 32.17 -1.29 4.28
N GLY A 343 33.16 -1.70 3.48
CA GLY A 343 34.39 -2.35 3.94
C GLY A 343 34.34 -3.88 3.97
N VAL A 344 33.35 -4.48 3.30
CA VAL A 344 33.33 -5.93 3.05
C VAL A 344 34.39 -6.28 2.02
N ARG A 345 35.24 -7.27 2.31
CA ARG A 345 36.26 -7.74 1.36
C ARG A 345 35.78 -9.01 0.68
N ILE A 346 35.64 -8.96 -0.64
CA ILE A 346 35.21 -10.11 -1.45
C ILE A 346 36.44 -10.69 -2.18
N MET A 347 36.81 -11.92 -1.85
CA MET A 347 37.94 -12.65 -2.44
C MET A 347 37.40 -13.69 -3.41
N THR A 348 37.54 -13.41 -4.71
CA THR A 348 37.14 -14.31 -5.79
C THR A 348 38.24 -15.30 -6.14
N ASN A 349 37.89 -16.37 -6.86
CA ASN A 349 38.78 -17.49 -7.18
C ASN A 349 39.37 -18.16 -5.93
N VAL A 350 38.60 -18.21 -4.83
CA VAL A 350 38.97 -18.93 -3.60
C VAL A 350 37.90 -19.95 -3.28
N ARG A 351 38.25 -21.23 -3.42
CA ARG A 351 37.41 -22.36 -3.08
C ARG A 351 37.75 -22.87 -1.68
N VAL A 352 36.85 -22.63 -0.74
CA VAL A 352 36.95 -23.16 0.62
C VAL A 352 36.87 -24.70 0.59
N GLY A 353 37.80 -25.36 1.29
CA GLY A 353 37.99 -26.80 1.28
C GLY A 353 39.02 -27.30 0.27
N GLU A 354 39.50 -26.45 -0.63
CA GLU A 354 40.62 -26.74 -1.54
C GLU A 354 41.76 -25.71 -1.37
N ASP A 355 41.46 -24.42 -1.52
CA ASP A 355 42.43 -23.33 -1.44
C ASP A 355 42.69 -22.87 0.01
N ILE A 356 41.67 -22.95 0.88
CA ILE A 356 41.72 -22.60 2.31
C ILE A 356 40.90 -23.55 3.18
#